data_AF-A0A3B9GF04-F1
#
_entry.id   AF-A0A3B9GF04-F1
#
_cell.length_a   1.000
_cell.length_b   1.000
_cell.length_c   1.000
_cell.angle_alpha   90.00
_cell.angle_beta   90.00
_cell.angle_gamma   90.00
#
_symmetry.space_group_name_H-M   'P 1'
#
loop_
_entity.id
_entity.type
_entity.pdbx_description
1 polymer ?
#
loop_
_entity_poly.entity_id
_entity_poly.type
_entity_poly.pdbx_seq_one_letter_code
_entity_poly.pdbx_strand_id
1 'polypeptide(L)'
;NRPALGETSNPEADGLFNIGAVFTPGYGSTIGRGYLVDITLATSEEPGPETRAEIEAHVVRLLESLLPEYFPGRKLKLSRDGSMYKIHGDLSLGSV
;
A
#
# COMPACT_ATOMS: atom_id res chain seq x y z
N ASN A 1 -6.50 -24.74 10.88
CA ASN A 1 -7.71 -24.01 10.43
C ASN A 1 -7.28 -22.73 9.75
N ARG A 2 -7.12 -22.77 8.41
CA ARG A 2 -7.06 -21.58 7.56
C ARG A 2 -8.32 -21.62 6.68
N PRO A 3 -9.04 -20.50 6.50
CA PRO A 3 -10.15 -20.42 5.56
C PRO A 3 -9.72 -20.79 4.13
N ALA A 4 -10.66 -21.26 3.31
CA ALA A 4 -10.39 -21.54 1.91
C ALA A 4 -10.12 -20.24 1.14
N LEU A 5 -9.44 -20.35 0.00
CA LEU A 5 -9.11 -19.23 -0.89
C LEU A 5 -10.40 -18.45 -1.24
N GLY A 6 -10.46 -17.15 -0.91
CA GLY A 6 -11.61 -16.30 -1.18
C GLY A 6 -12.70 -16.30 -0.11
N GLU A 7 -12.48 -16.94 1.05
CA GLU A 7 -13.41 -16.89 2.20
C GLU A 7 -13.17 -15.71 3.15
N THR A 8 -12.07 -14.95 3.03
CA THR A 8 -11.86 -13.74 3.83
C THR A 8 -12.00 -12.48 3.00
N SER A 9 -12.61 -11.44 3.57
CA SER A 9 -12.86 -10.17 2.89
C SER A 9 -11.60 -9.31 2.68
N ASN A 10 -10.43 -9.76 3.17
CA ASN A 10 -9.16 -9.06 3.01
C ASN A 10 -8.10 -10.04 2.48
N PRO A 11 -7.57 -9.85 1.25
CA PRO A 11 -6.54 -10.73 0.69
C PRO A 11 -5.23 -10.81 1.51
N GLU A 12 -4.92 -9.83 2.35
CA GLU A 12 -3.84 -9.95 3.34
C GLU A 12 -4.14 -11.00 4.41
N ALA A 13 -5.41 -11.13 4.81
CA ALA A 13 -5.88 -12.12 5.78
C ALA A 13 -5.92 -13.54 5.19
N ASP A 14 -6.05 -13.66 3.86
CA ASP A 14 -5.87 -14.92 3.13
C ASP A 14 -4.38 -15.31 2.98
N GLY A 15 -3.45 -14.43 3.36
CA GLY A 15 -2.01 -14.65 3.30
C GLY A 15 -1.48 -14.74 1.86
N LEU A 16 -2.13 -14.05 0.91
CA LEU A 16 -1.71 -14.01 -0.50
C LEU A 16 -0.66 -12.92 -0.76
N PHE A 17 -0.69 -11.84 0.02
CA PHE A 17 0.32 -10.79 0.00
C PHE A 17 0.36 -10.04 1.33
N ASN A 18 1.43 -9.29 1.53
CA ASN A 18 1.70 -8.44 2.68
C ASN A 18 1.94 -7.00 2.18
N ILE A 19 1.29 -6.02 2.80
CA ILE A 19 1.51 -4.60 2.53
C ILE A 19 2.37 -3.99 3.65
N GLY A 20 3.53 -3.48 3.28
CA GLY A 20 4.43 -2.71 4.15
C GLY A 20 4.43 -1.23 3.80
N ALA A 21 4.83 -0.40 4.77
CA ALA A 21 5.08 1.02 4.57
C ALA A 21 6.45 1.41 5.14
N VAL A 22 7.31 2.00 4.31
CA VAL A 22 8.68 2.39 4.71
C VAL A 22 8.87 3.89 4.54
N PHE A 23 9.18 4.60 5.63
CA PHE A 23 9.46 6.03 5.55
C PHE A 23 10.74 6.30 4.75
N THR A 24 10.68 7.29 3.87
CA THR A 24 11.83 7.81 3.13
C THR A 24 11.89 9.34 3.22
N PRO A 25 13.08 9.93 3.42
CA PRO A 25 13.28 11.38 3.34
C PRO A 25 13.11 11.92 1.91
N GLY A 26 13.10 11.06 0.88
CA GLY A 26 12.79 11.44 -0.49
C GLY A 26 13.97 11.91 -1.35
N TYR A 27 15.21 11.53 -1.01
CA TYR A 27 16.34 11.76 -1.92
C TYR A 27 16.14 10.98 -3.23
N GLY A 28 16.19 11.68 -4.37
CA GLY A 28 15.94 11.09 -5.70
C GLY A 28 14.47 10.82 -6.04
N SER A 29 13.54 11.15 -5.13
CA SER A 29 12.10 11.04 -5.34
C SER A 29 11.57 12.23 -6.15
N THR A 30 10.60 12.00 -7.03
CA THR A 30 9.88 13.07 -7.73
C THR A 30 8.86 13.77 -6.83
N ILE A 31 8.40 13.10 -5.77
CA ILE A 31 7.37 13.57 -4.85
C ILE A 31 7.96 14.14 -3.54
N GLY A 32 9.23 13.84 -3.26
CA GLY A 32 9.87 14.11 -1.96
C GLY A 32 9.60 13.04 -0.90
N ARG A 33 9.55 13.48 0.37
CA ARG A 33 9.42 12.60 1.55
C ARG A 33 8.04 11.91 1.62
N GLY A 34 8.00 10.72 2.20
CA GLY A 34 6.77 9.95 2.29
C GLY A 34 7.01 8.54 2.81
N TYR A 35 5.96 7.72 2.78
CA TYR A 35 6.06 6.29 3.02
C TYR A 35 5.94 5.57 1.70
N LEU A 36 6.97 4.81 1.30
CA LEU A 36 6.88 3.89 0.18
C LEU A 36 6.01 2.71 0.58
N VAL A 37 5.07 2.34 -0.29
CA VAL A 37 4.21 1.18 -0.12
C VAL A 37 4.90 -0.01 -0.78
N ASP A 38 5.19 -1.03 0.02
CA ASP A 38 5.78 -2.28 -0.44
C ASP A 38 4.71 -3.36 -0.47
N ILE A 39 4.47 -3.95 -1.65
CA ILE A 39 3.50 -5.03 -1.84
C ILE A 39 4.30 -6.30 -2.13
N THR A 40 4.45 -7.13 -1.11
CA THR A 40 5.16 -8.41 -1.18
C THR A 40 4.15 -9.53 -1.33
N LEU A 41 4.31 -10.37 -2.34
CA LEU A 41 3.44 -11.53 -2.56
C LEU A 41 3.97 -12.72 -1.77
N ALA A 42 3.07 -13.43 -1.10
CA ALA A 42 3.41 -14.63 -0.33
C ALA A 42 3.16 -15.90 -1.17
N THR A 43 3.54 -15.87 -2.45
CA THR A 43 3.39 -16.97 -3.41
C THR A 43 4.77 -17.58 -3.72
N SER A 44 4.83 -18.90 -3.90
CA SER A 44 6.10 -19.58 -4.26
C SER A 44 6.56 -19.28 -5.70
N GLU A 45 5.62 -18.93 -6.57
CA GLU A 45 5.90 -18.48 -7.94
C GLU A 45 5.49 -17.01 -8.07
N GLU A 46 6.32 -16.22 -8.76
CA GLU A 46 5.98 -14.84 -9.10
C GLU A 46 4.78 -14.84 -10.05
N PRO A 47 3.69 -14.10 -9.74
CA PRO A 47 2.57 -14.01 -10.64
C PRO A 47 2.96 -13.26 -11.90
N GLY A 48 2.26 -13.56 -12.99
CA GLY A 48 2.41 -12.84 -14.24
C GLY A 48 2.13 -11.33 -14.09
N PRO A 49 2.61 -10.51 -15.04
CA PRO A 49 2.52 -9.05 -14.96
C PRO A 49 1.08 -8.52 -14.87
N GLU A 50 0.11 -9.21 -15.49
CA GLU A 50 -1.31 -8.83 -15.42
C GLU A 50 -1.87 -9.00 -14.00
N THR A 51 -1.67 -10.17 -13.40
CA THR A 51 -2.09 -10.45 -12.02
C THR A 51 -1.40 -9.52 -11.03
N ARG A 52 -0.10 -9.23 -11.23
CA ARG A 52 0.62 -8.25 -10.41
C ARG A 52 -0.04 -6.87 -10.48
N ALA A 53 -0.38 -6.41 -11.69
CA ALA A 53 -1.04 -5.12 -11.88
C ALA A 53 -2.45 -5.09 -11.26
N GLU A 54 -3.21 -6.17 -11.32
CA GLU A 54 -4.52 -6.29 -10.67
C GLU A 54 -4.42 -6.17 -9.15
N ILE A 55 -3.44 -6.85 -8.55
CA ILE A 55 -3.17 -6.79 -7.10
C ILE A 55 -2.77 -5.37 -6.72
N GLU A 56 -1.82 -4.77 -7.43
CA GLU A 56 -1.40 -3.39 -7.17
C GLU A 56 -2.58 -2.41 -7.26
N ALA A 57 -3.43 -2.54 -8.29
CA ALA A 57 -4.60 -1.69 -8.46
C ALA A 57 -5.63 -1.90 -7.34
N HIS A 58 -5.80 -3.12 -6.85
CA HIS A 58 -6.66 -3.41 -5.70
C HIS A 58 -6.13 -2.76 -4.42
N VAL A 59 -4.83 -2.90 -4.13
CA VAL A 59 -4.18 -2.29 -2.96
C VAL A 59 -4.27 -0.77 -3.01
N VAL A 60 -4.03 -0.15 -4.18
CA VAL A 60 -4.16 1.30 -4.36
C VAL A 60 -5.57 1.77 -4.01
N ARG A 61 -6.62 1.14 -4.56
CA ARG A 61 -8.01 1.50 -4.26
C ARG A 61 -8.34 1.35 -2.78
N LEU A 62 -7.85 0.28 -2.15
CA LEU A 62 -8.05 0.03 -0.73
C LEU A 62 -7.39 1.12 0.13
N LEU A 63 -6.13 1.45 -0.15
CA LEU A 63 -5.42 2.50 0.59
C LEU A 63 -6.06 3.87 0.37
N GLU A 64 -6.52 4.18 -0.84
CA GLU A 64 -7.24 5.43 -1.13
C GLU A 64 -8.54 5.57 -0.33
N SER A 65 -9.26 4.47 -0.05
CA SER A 65 -10.44 4.51 0.82
C SER A 65 -10.09 4.55 2.30
N LEU A 66 -9.07 3.82 2.74
CA LEU A 66 -8.72 3.71 4.16
C LEU A 66 -7.96 4.92 4.71
N LEU A 67 -7.12 5.58 3.90
CA LEU A 67 -6.36 6.76 4.33
C LEU A 67 -7.25 7.87 4.94
N PRO A 68 -8.34 8.34 4.28
CA PRO A 68 -9.21 9.35 4.87
C PRO A 68 -10.04 8.84 6.05
N GLU A 69 -10.32 7.53 6.11
CA GLU A 69 -11.07 6.90 7.22
C GLU A 69 -10.23 6.85 8.51
N TYR A 70 -8.99 6.39 8.42
CA TYR A 70 -8.10 6.19 9.57
C TYR A 70 -7.26 7.42 9.93
N PHE A 71 -7.08 8.35 9.00
CA PHE A 71 -6.38 9.62 9.24
C PHE A 71 -7.26 10.83 8.91
N PRO A 72 -8.43 10.96 9.57
CA PRO A 72 -9.34 12.07 9.32
C PRO A 72 -8.65 13.40 9.61
N GLY A 73 -8.79 14.36 8.69
CA GLY A 73 -8.18 15.68 8.80
C GLY A 73 -6.73 15.78 8.32
N ARG A 74 -6.06 14.65 8.01
CA ARG A 74 -4.76 14.68 7.33
C ARG A 74 -4.92 14.65 5.83
N LYS A 75 -4.22 15.54 5.13
CA LYS A 75 -4.19 15.56 3.66
C LYS A 75 -3.14 14.57 3.16
N LEU A 76 -3.41 13.28 3.32
CA LEU A 76 -2.60 12.19 2.79
C LEU A 76 -3.06 11.83 1.37
N LYS A 77 -2.10 11.47 0.51
CA LYS A 77 -2.35 11.03 -0.86
C LYS A 77 -1.46 9.84 -1.20
N LEU A 78 -1.98 8.93 -2.00
CA LEU A 78 -1.19 7.88 -2.64
C LEU A 78 -0.85 8.31 -4.07
N SER A 79 0.39 8.16 -4.49
CA SER A 79 0.83 8.50 -5.85
C SER A 79 2.01 7.65 -6.27
N ARG A 80 2.19 7.45 -7.57
CA ARG A 80 3.32 6.68 -8.10
C ARG A 80 4.59 7.53 -8.10
N ASP A 81 5.67 6.99 -7.57
CA ASP A 81 7.00 7.61 -7.53
C ASP A 81 8.05 6.61 -8.03
N GLY A 82 8.39 6.72 -9.31
CA GLY A 82 9.18 5.71 -10.01
C GLY A 82 8.39 4.40 -10.19
N SER A 83 8.99 3.28 -9.78
CA SER A 83 8.36 1.95 -9.83
C SER A 83 7.42 1.67 -8.66
N MET A 84 7.49 2.46 -7.59
CA MET A 84 6.78 2.22 -6.32
C MET A 84 5.62 3.20 -6.14
N TYR A 85 4.70 2.86 -5.25
CA TYR A 85 3.69 3.80 -4.74
C TYR A 85 4.20 4.48 -3.47
N LYS A 86 3.78 5.72 -3.27
CA LYS A 86 4.17 6.55 -2.13
C LYS A 86 2.96 7.22 -1.51
N ILE A 87 2.81 7.08 -0.20
CA ILE A 87 1.93 7.89 0.63
C ILE A 87 2.69 9.16 1.00
N HIS A 88 2.13 10.32 0.68
CA HIS A 88 2.74 11.63 0.92
C HIS A 88 1.68 12.68 1.30
N GLY A 89 2.14 13.88 1.68
CA GLY A 89 1.29 14.98 2.13
C GLY A 89 1.58 15.39 3.57
N ASP A 90 0.54 15.49 4.40
CA ASP A 90 0.67 15.83 5.82
C ASP A 90 1.08 14.61 6.67
N LEU A 91 2.40 14.46 6.82
CA LEU A 91 3.03 13.39 7.61
C LEU A 91 3.30 13.79 9.06
N SER A 92 2.76 14.93 9.53
CA SER A 92 2.94 15.35 10.92
C SER A 92 2.29 14.33 11.88
N LEU A 93 2.89 14.14 13.05
CA LEU A 93 2.39 13.18 14.04
C LEU A 93 1.23 13.73 14.89
N GLY A 94 0.69 14.91 14.55
CA GLY A 94 -0.24 15.66 15.40
C GLY A 94 0.48 16.34 16.58
N SER A 95 -0.26 17.15 17.33
CA SER A 95 0.19 17.73 18.59
C SER A 95 0.02 16.70 19.71
N VAL A 96 1.07 16.51 20.52
CA VAL A 96 1.01 15.81 21.82
C VAL A 96 0.32 16.71 22.84
#